data_AF-A0A941PKY7-F1
#
_entry.id   AF-A0A941PKY7-F1
#
_cell.length_a   1.000
_cell.length_b   1.000
_cell.length_c   1.000
_cell.angle_alpha   90.00
_cell.angle_beta   90.00
_cell.angle_gamma   90.00
#
_symmetry.space_group_name_H-M   'P 1'
#
loop_
_entity.id
_entity.type
_entity.pdbx_description
1 polymer ?
#
loop_
_entity_poly.entity_id
_entity_poly.type
_entity_poly.pdbx_seq_one_letter_code
_entity_poly.pdbx_strand_id
1 'polypeptide(L)'
;MAKPEKNMSNPGIHFDPLGYVKRLEAVGFTREQAEAQAETIFMIVQEQSLTKSDLKETELDLTSQIKELELRMTQQFKELDQQIKELDTKTTRQFVEFDAKTTRQFTEFDAKTTQQFREFDEKTTRQFREFDEKTTRQFREFDEKTTQQFRELDTKIIQQSKELENKITLTSEILRRDLKIWFGGMLVTGVMVLSGVMTIVAHVASH
;
A
#
# COMPACT_ATOMS: atom_id res chain seq x y z
N MET A 1 -61.54 30.69 2.39
CA MET A 1 -62.90 30.26 2.78
C MET A 1 -63.79 30.31 1.55
N ALA A 2 -63.90 29.20 0.82
CA ALA A 2 -64.83 29.08 -0.30
C ALA A 2 -66.19 28.62 0.24
N LYS A 3 -67.27 29.31 -0.15
CA LYS A 3 -68.65 28.97 0.25
C LYS A 3 -69.01 27.58 -0.28
N PRO A 4 -69.78 26.77 0.47
CA PRO A 4 -70.29 25.50 -0.05
C PRO A 4 -71.29 25.76 -1.18
N GLU A 5 -71.07 25.13 -2.33
CA GLU A 5 -72.02 25.11 -3.43
C GLU A 5 -73.35 24.54 -2.93
N LYS A 6 -74.40 25.34 -3.11
CA LYS A 6 -75.77 25.01 -2.80
C LYS A 6 -76.15 23.78 -3.61
N ASN A 7 -76.28 22.63 -2.94
CA ASN A 7 -76.86 21.40 -3.47
C ASN A 7 -78.18 21.76 -4.18
N MET A 8 -78.13 21.82 -5.51
CA MET A 8 -79.33 21.90 -6.33
C MET A 8 -79.92 20.49 -6.35
N SER A 9 -80.68 20.17 -5.30
CA SER A 9 -81.56 19.02 -5.29
C SER A 9 -82.43 19.11 -6.54
N ASN A 10 -82.13 18.30 -7.54
CA ASN A 10 -82.90 18.18 -8.77
C ASN A 10 -84.34 17.83 -8.36
N PRO A 11 -85.32 18.73 -8.51
CA PRO A 11 -86.71 18.37 -8.26
C PRO A 11 -87.05 17.36 -9.35
N GLY A 12 -87.08 16.08 -9.00
CA GLY A 12 -87.39 15.01 -9.95
C GLY A 12 -88.57 15.44 -10.81
N ILE A 13 -88.40 15.38 -12.13
CA ILE A 13 -89.42 15.81 -13.11
C ILE A 13 -90.60 14.86 -12.96
N HIS A 14 -91.49 15.15 -12.01
CA HIS A 14 -92.70 14.39 -11.78
C HIS A 14 -93.72 14.84 -12.82
N PHE A 15 -93.66 14.21 -13.99
CA PHE A 15 -94.64 14.45 -15.04
C PHE A 15 -96.02 14.00 -14.53
N ASP A 16 -96.97 14.93 -14.48
CA ASP A 16 -98.39 14.69 -14.15
C ASP A 16 -99.20 14.61 -15.45
N PRO A 17 -99.54 13.40 -15.94
CA PRO A 17 -100.25 13.22 -17.20
C PRO A 17 -101.65 13.85 -17.17
N LEU A 18 -102.34 13.77 -16.02
CA LEU A 18 -103.70 14.31 -15.86
C LEU A 18 -103.72 15.83 -15.92
N GLY A 19 -102.77 16.47 -15.23
CA GLY A 19 -102.59 17.92 -15.32
C GLY A 19 -102.18 18.37 -16.73
N TYR A 20 -101.41 17.54 -17.46
CA TYR A 20 -101.01 17.82 -18.83
C TYR A 20 -102.17 17.71 -19.83
N VAL A 21 -103.01 16.67 -19.74
CA VAL A 21 -104.24 16.51 -20.55
C VAL A 21 -105.16 17.73 -20.40
N LYS A 22 -105.44 18.15 -19.15
CA LYS A 22 -106.31 19.30 -18.87
C LYS A 22 -105.79 20.61 -19.50
N ARG A 23 -104.47 20.79 -19.57
CA ARG A 23 -103.86 21.96 -20.22
C ARG A 23 -104.01 21.92 -21.74
N LEU A 24 -103.90 20.75 -22.36
CA LEU A 24 -104.09 20.59 -23.80
C LEU A 24 -105.55 20.78 -24.21
N GLU A 25 -106.49 20.25 -23.43
CA GLU A 25 -107.93 20.48 -23.64
C GLU A 25 -108.28 21.97 -23.52
N ALA A 26 -107.70 22.68 -22.53
CA ALA A 26 -107.94 24.10 -22.31
C ALA A 26 -107.44 25.01 -23.47
N VAL A 27 -106.50 24.53 -24.29
CA VAL A 27 -105.99 25.26 -25.47
C VAL A 27 -106.57 24.73 -26.79
N GLY A 28 -107.59 23.87 -26.73
CA GLY A 28 -108.40 23.48 -27.89
C GLY A 28 -108.06 22.15 -28.55
N PHE A 29 -107.20 21.31 -27.96
CA PHE A 29 -107.03 19.92 -28.41
C PHE A 29 -108.23 19.07 -27.99
N THR A 30 -108.59 18.06 -28.80
CA THR A 30 -109.61 17.10 -28.36
C THR A 30 -109.06 16.24 -27.23
N ARG A 31 -109.96 15.67 -26.43
CA ARG A 31 -109.58 14.80 -25.32
C ARG A 31 -108.74 13.61 -25.78
N GLU A 32 -109.09 12.99 -26.91
CA GLU A 32 -108.31 11.87 -27.47
C GLU A 32 -106.90 12.32 -27.89
N GLN A 33 -106.76 13.51 -28.47
CA GLN A 33 -105.45 14.05 -28.86
C GLN A 33 -104.59 14.38 -27.64
N ALA A 34 -105.20 14.93 -26.58
CA ALA A 34 -104.54 15.28 -25.33
C ALA A 34 -104.08 14.03 -24.56
N GLU A 35 -104.93 13.01 -24.46
CA GLU A 35 -104.62 11.73 -23.81
C GLU A 35 -103.50 10.98 -24.56
N ALA A 36 -103.56 10.91 -25.90
CA ALA A 36 -102.52 10.25 -26.70
C ALA A 36 -101.14 10.92 -26.56
N GLN A 37 -101.09 12.26 -26.50
CA GLN A 37 -99.82 12.97 -26.24
C GLN A 37 -99.32 12.77 -24.82
N ALA A 38 -100.22 12.83 -23.82
CA ALA A 38 -99.86 12.64 -22.42
C ALA A 38 -99.29 11.24 -22.17
N GLU A 39 -99.88 10.22 -22.79
CA GLU A 39 -99.42 8.83 -22.71
C GLU A 39 -98.03 8.67 -23.34
N THR A 40 -97.83 9.24 -24.53
CA THR A 40 -96.52 9.20 -25.22
C THR A 40 -95.42 9.87 -24.38
N ILE A 41 -95.70 11.05 -23.81
CA ILE A 41 -94.73 11.76 -22.97
C ILE A 41 -94.50 11.00 -21.66
N PHE A 42 -95.54 10.41 -21.06
CA PHE A 42 -95.40 9.59 -19.86
C PHE A 42 -94.49 8.37 -20.11
N MET A 43 -94.64 7.70 -21.25
CA MET A 43 -93.74 6.60 -21.64
C MET A 43 -92.29 7.07 -21.78
N ILE A 44 -92.06 8.18 -22.49
CA ILE A 44 -90.71 8.75 -22.67
C ILE A 44 -90.08 9.13 -21.32
N VAL A 45 -90.85 9.76 -20.42
CA VAL A 45 -90.37 10.16 -19.09
C VAL A 45 -90.07 8.95 -18.21
N GLN A 46 -90.90 7.90 -18.27
CA GLN A 46 -90.66 6.65 -17.54
C GLN A 46 -89.44 5.91 -18.08
N GLU A 47 -89.22 5.90 -19.40
CA GLU A 47 -88.04 5.28 -20.04
C GLU A 47 -86.74 6.01 -19.69
N GLN A 48 -86.79 7.34 -19.47
CA GLN A 48 -85.65 8.15 -19.02
C GLN A 48 -85.51 8.23 -17.50
N SER A 49 -86.42 7.63 -16.74
CA SER A 49 -86.35 7.64 -15.28
C SER A 49 -85.37 6.56 -14.80
N LEU A 50 -84.35 6.97 -14.04
CA LEU A 50 -83.45 6.03 -13.35
C LEU A 50 -84.31 5.18 -12.42
N THR A 51 -84.35 3.88 -12.69
CA THR A 51 -85.08 2.93 -11.85
C THR A 51 -84.21 2.53 -10.65
N LYS A 52 -84.85 1.98 -9.61
CA LYS A 52 -84.11 1.35 -8.50
C LYS A 52 -83.22 0.20 -8.98
N SER A 53 -83.51 -0.39 -10.14
CA SER A 53 -82.70 -1.44 -10.75
C SER A 53 -81.37 -0.87 -11.27
N ASP A 54 -81.41 0.24 -12.01
CA ASP A 54 -80.22 0.87 -12.62
C ASP A 54 -79.23 1.37 -11.55
N LEU A 55 -79.78 1.91 -10.45
CA LEU A 55 -79.00 2.30 -9.26
C LEU A 55 -78.32 1.10 -8.60
N LYS A 56 -78.99 -0.05 -8.53
CA LYS A 56 -78.43 -1.27 -7.94
C LYS A 56 -77.35 -1.87 -8.84
N GLU A 57 -77.51 -1.81 -10.16
CA GLU A 57 -76.50 -2.24 -11.11
C GLU A 57 -75.23 -1.40 -11.00
N THR A 58 -75.38 -0.07 -10.96
CA THR A 58 -74.24 0.85 -10.76
C THR A 58 -73.59 0.68 -9.38
N GLU A 59 -74.34 0.43 -8.32
CA GLU A 59 -73.78 0.11 -6.99
C GLU A 59 -72.93 -1.18 -7.01
N LEU A 60 -73.42 -2.22 -7.70
CA LEU A 60 -72.69 -3.48 -7.86
C LEU A 60 -71.41 -3.30 -8.68
N ASP A 61 -71.47 -2.55 -9.79
CA ASP A 61 -70.30 -2.23 -10.61
C ASP A 61 -69.24 -1.44 -9.82
N LEU A 62 -69.64 -0.38 -9.12
CA LEU A 62 -68.75 0.40 -8.26
C LEU A 62 -68.12 -0.47 -7.16
N THR A 63 -68.91 -1.33 -6.52
CA THR A 63 -68.40 -2.26 -5.49
C THR A 63 -67.37 -3.22 -6.08
N SER A 64 -67.60 -3.71 -7.31
CA SER A 64 -66.67 -4.58 -8.02
C SER A 64 -65.37 -3.85 -8.34
N GLN A 65 -65.44 -2.62 -8.86
CA GLN A 65 -64.27 -1.80 -9.20
C GLN A 65 -63.45 -1.44 -7.95
N ILE A 66 -64.10 -1.12 -6.83
CA ILE A 66 -63.42 -0.85 -5.56
C ILE A 66 -62.64 -2.10 -5.10
N LYS A 67 -63.26 -3.28 -5.12
CA LYS A 67 -62.57 -4.53 -4.77
C LYS A 67 -61.40 -4.83 -5.70
N GLU A 68 -61.55 -4.56 -7.00
CA GLU A 68 -60.47 -4.72 -7.96
C GLU A 68 -59.30 -3.76 -7.66
N LEU A 69 -59.60 -2.49 -7.36
CA LEU A 69 -58.60 -1.50 -6.96
C LEU A 69 -57.87 -1.90 -5.67
N GLU A 70 -58.58 -2.38 -4.65
CA GLU A 70 -57.99 -2.88 -3.40
C GLU A 70 -57.04 -4.05 -3.66
N LEU A 71 -57.42 -4.97 -4.56
CA LEU A 71 -56.60 -6.12 -4.92
C LEU A 71 -55.34 -5.69 -5.68
N ARG A 72 -55.48 -4.79 -6.66
CA ARG A 72 -54.34 -4.20 -7.39
C ARG A 72 -53.39 -3.45 -6.45
N MET A 73 -53.92 -2.67 -5.52
CA MET A 73 -53.14 -1.92 -4.55
C MET A 73 -52.36 -2.86 -3.62
N THR A 74 -53.01 -3.90 -3.10
CA THR A 74 -52.36 -4.93 -2.27
C THR A 74 -51.24 -5.64 -3.02
N GLN A 75 -51.46 -5.95 -4.29
CA GLN A 75 -50.45 -6.56 -5.15
C GLN A 75 -49.24 -5.62 -5.37
N GLN A 76 -49.49 -4.33 -5.64
CA GLN A 76 -48.42 -3.34 -5.79
C GLN A 76 -47.60 -3.16 -4.51
N PHE A 77 -48.25 -3.15 -3.33
CA PHE A 77 -47.52 -3.10 -2.06
C PHE A 77 -46.62 -4.32 -1.86
N LYS A 78 -47.11 -5.51 -2.20
CA LYS A 78 -46.31 -6.74 -2.09
C LYS A 78 -45.11 -6.73 -3.05
N GLU A 79 -45.30 -6.23 -4.26
CA GLU A 79 -44.22 -6.09 -5.24
C GLU A 79 -43.17 -5.06 -4.80
N LEU A 80 -43.61 -3.93 -4.24
CA LEU A 80 -42.72 -2.92 -3.66
C LEU A 80 -41.90 -3.49 -2.50
N ASP A 81 -42.53 -4.22 -1.57
CA ASP A 81 -41.85 -4.90 -0.47
C ASP A 81 -40.79 -5.89 -0.95
N GLN A 82 -41.09 -6.61 -2.05
CA GLN A 82 -40.13 -7.53 -2.65
C GLN A 82 -38.95 -6.78 -3.27
N GLN A 83 -39.19 -5.70 -4.01
CA GLN A 83 -38.13 -4.86 -4.59
C GLN A 83 -37.25 -4.24 -3.52
N ILE A 84 -37.83 -3.77 -2.41
CA ILE A 84 -37.08 -3.21 -1.27
C ILE A 84 -36.17 -4.29 -0.67
N LYS A 85 -36.68 -5.51 -0.43
CA LYS A 85 -35.86 -6.62 0.09
C LYS A 85 -34.74 -7.00 -0.86
N GLU A 86 -35.02 -7.05 -2.17
CA GLU A 86 -34.00 -7.35 -3.16
C GLU A 86 -32.90 -6.28 -3.20
N LEU A 87 -33.28 -5.00 -3.18
CA LEU A 87 -32.33 -3.89 -3.08
C LEU A 87 -31.49 -3.95 -1.81
N ASP A 88 -32.11 -4.22 -0.67
CA ASP A 88 -31.42 -4.32 0.62
C ASP A 88 -30.39 -5.46 0.63
N THR A 89 -30.78 -6.64 0.13
CA THR A 89 -29.86 -7.78 0.01
C THR A 89 -28.71 -7.50 -0.98
N LYS A 90 -29.00 -6.82 -2.10
CA LYS A 90 -27.98 -6.43 -3.08
C LYS A 90 -27.00 -5.42 -2.50
N THR A 91 -27.49 -4.37 -1.84
CA THR A 91 -26.66 -3.35 -1.20
C THR A 91 -25.80 -3.98 -0.10
N THR A 92 -26.37 -4.85 0.73
CA THR A 92 -25.65 -5.56 1.78
C THR A 92 -24.52 -6.42 1.20
N ARG A 93 -24.79 -7.18 0.13
CA ARG A 93 -23.76 -7.97 -0.56
C ARG A 93 -22.63 -7.10 -1.11
N GLN A 94 -22.97 -6.00 -1.79
CA GLN A 94 -21.97 -5.07 -2.33
C GLN A 94 -21.10 -4.47 -1.24
N PHE A 95 -21.67 -4.13 -0.09
CA PHE A 95 -20.92 -3.61 1.05
C PHE A 95 -19.93 -4.66 1.60
N VAL A 96 -20.39 -5.89 1.82
CA VAL A 96 -19.52 -6.99 2.29
C VAL A 96 -18.40 -7.30 1.29
N GLU A 97 -18.70 -7.33 0.00
CA GLU A 97 -17.68 -7.55 -1.03
C GLU A 97 -16.65 -6.42 -1.08
N PHE A 98 -17.10 -5.17 -0.95
CA PHE A 98 -16.21 -4.01 -0.90
C PHE A 98 -15.30 -4.03 0.33
N ASP A 99 -15.86 -4.35 1.50
CA ASP A 99 -15.13 -4.45 2.76
C ASP A 99 -14.08 -5.57 2.70
N ALA A 100 -14.47 -6.75 2.19
CA ALA A 100 -13.56 -7.87 1.99
C ALA A 100 -12.42 -7.53 1.00
N LYS A 101 -12.73 -6.84 -0.10
CA LYS A 101 -11.74 -6.39 -1.07
C LYS A 101 -10.77 -5.38 -0.45
N THR A 102 -11.28 -4.40 0.27
CA THR A 102 -10.47 -3.37 0.95
C THR A 102 -9.54 -4.00 1.98
N THR A 103 -10.06 -4.92 2.79
CA THR A 103 -9.27 -5.67 3.77
C THR A 103 -8.15 -6.45 3.11
N ARG A 104 -8.43 -7.17 2.01
CA ARG A 104 -7.40 -7.91 1.26
C ARG A 104 -6.30 -6.99 0.74
N GLN A 105 -6.67 -5.87 0.11
CA GLN A 105 -5.69 -4.90 -0.40
C GLN A 105 -4.80 -4.33 0.71
N PHE A 106 -5.38 -4.05 1.89
CA PHE A 106 -4.61 -3.57 3.02
C PHE A 106 -3.64 -4.64 3.53
N THR A 107 -4.10 -5.89 3.68
CA THR A 107 -3.23 -6.99 4.12
C THR A 107 -2.09 -7.30 3.13
N GLU A 108 -2.35 -7.24 1.83
CA GLU A 108 -1.33 -7.43 0.80
C GLU A 108 -0.31 -6.29 0.81
N PHE A 109 -0.77 -5.05 0.97
CA PHE A 109 0.10 -3.89 1.08
C PHE A 109 1.00 -3.96 2.31
N ASP A 110 0.45 -4.35 3.46
CA ASP A 110 1.19 -4.50 4.72
C ASP A 110 2.24 -5.61 4.61
N ALA A 111 1.87 -6.76 4.05
CA ALA A 111 2.79 -7.87 3.80
C ALA A 111 3.95 -7.45 2.87
N LYS A 112 3.64 -6.75 1.77
CA LYS A 112 4.63 -6.24 0.82
C LYS A 112 5.58 -5.24 1.47
N THR A 113 5.05 -4.30 2.25
CA THR A 113 5.84 -3.30 2.97
C THR A 113 6.78 -3.97 3.97
N THR A 114 6.27 -4.93 4.74
CA THR A 114 7.06 -5.72 5.69
C THR A 114 8.17 -6.52 5.00
N GLN A 115 7.89 -7.09 3.83
CA GLN A 115 8.89 -7.82 3.04
C GLN A 115 9.99 -6.86 2.55
N GLN A 116 9.64 -5.72 1.97
CA GLN A 116 10.63 -4.74 1.50
C GLN A 116 11.53 -4.24 2.63
N PHE A 117 10.96 -4.02 3.82
CA PHE A 117 11.75 -3.62 4.98
C PHE A 117 12.74 -4.69 5.41
N ARG A 118 12.32 -5.96 5.42
CA ARG A 118 13.22 -7.11 5.72
C ARG A 118 14.33 -7.25 4.69
N GLU A 119 14.02 -7.15 3.40
CA GLU A 119 15.02 -7.23 2.33
C GLU A 119 16.05 -6.08 2.43
N PHE A 120 15.58 -4.87 2.76
CA PHE A 120 16.46 -3.72 2.97
C PHE A 120 17.38 -3.92 4.18
N ASP A 121 16.85 -4.43 5.30
CA ASP A 121 17.62 -4.70 6.51
C ASP A 121 18.68 -5.79 6.29
N GLU A 122 18.31 -6.88 5.62
CA GLU A 122 19.25 -7.93 5.22
C GLU A 122 20.36 -7.38 4.32
N LYS A 123 20.01 -6.58 3.32
CA LYS A 123 20.98 -5.98 2.39
C LYS A 123 21.96 -5.08 3.13
N THR A 124 21.44 -4.23 4.02
CA THR A 124 22.24 -3.31 4.84
C THR A 124 23.19 -4.09 5.75
N THR A 125 22.68 -5.14 6.40
CA THR A 125 23.48 -6.03 7.26
C THR A 125 24.60 -6.71 6.48
N ARG A 126 24.31 -7.22 5.27
CA ARG A 126 25.34 -7.84 4.41
C ARG A 126 26.41 -6.85 4.00
N GLN A 127 26.04 -5.65 3.55
CA GLN A 127 27.00 -4.60 3.17
C GLN A 127 27.90 -4.20 4.34
N PHE A 128 27.35 -4.10 5.55
CA PHE A 128 28.13 -3.79 6.73
C PHE A 128 29.15 -4.89 7.06
N ARG A 129 28.76 -6.17 6.99
CA ARG A 129 29.67 -7.31 7.18
C ARG A 129 30.78 -7.34 6.12
N GLU A 130 30.43 -7.16 4.85
CA GLU A 130 31.41 -7.12 3.76
C GLU A 130 32.43 -5.99 3.95
N PHE A 131 31.96 -4.81 4.38
CA PHE A 131 32.83 -3.68 4.70
C PHE A 131 33.77 -3.99 5.88
N ASP A 132 33.24 -4.60 6.94
CA ASP A 132 34.00 -4.97 8.13
C ASP A 132 35.07 -6.02 7.82
N GLU A 133 34.73 -7.06 7.06
CA GLU A 133 35.67 -8.06 6.58
C GLU A 133 36.76 -7.44 5.71
N LYS A 134 36.40 -6.55 4.79
CA LYS A 134 37.35 -5.87 3.91
C LYS A 134 38.33 -5.01 4.71
N THR A 135 37.81 -4.21 5.64
CA THR A 135 38.62 -3.40 6.56
C THR A 135 39.57 -4.26 7.37
N THR A 136 39.09 -5.37 7.93
CA THR A 136 39.89 -6.31 8.71
C THR A 136 41.02 -6.92 7.86
N ARG A 137 40.74 -7.32 6.62
CA ARG A 137 41.76 -7.86 5.70
C ARG A 137 42.83 -6.82 5.38
N GLN A 138 42.43 -5.60 5.03
CA GLN A 138 43.37 -4.51 4.75
C GLN A 138 44.27 -4.20 5.94
N PHE A 139 43.72 -4.24 7.16
CA PHE A 139 44.51 -4.03 8.37
C PHE A 139 45.54 -5.15 8.60
N ARG A 140 45.15 -6.41 8.40
CA ARG A 140 46.08 -7.55 8.49
C ARG A 140 47.19 -7.47 7.44
N GLU A 141 46.84 -7.19 6.18
CA GLU A 141 47.82 -7.04 5.10
C GLU A 141 48.82 -5.92 5.39
N PHE A 142 48.33 -4.80 5.94
CA PHE A 142 49.19 -3.70 6.37
C PHE A 142 50.14 -4.14 7.49
N ASP A 143 49.62 -4.78 8.54
CA ASP A 143 50.40 -5.25 9.68
C ASP A 143 51.48 -6.27 9.28
N GLU A 144 51.13 -7.23 8.40
CA GLU A 144 52.08 -8.19 7.84
C GLU A 144 53.19 -7.50 7.05
N LYS A 145 52.84 -6.54 6.19
CA LYS A 145 53.81 -5.78 5.39
C LYS A 145 54.74 -4.97 6.28
N THR A 146 54.21 -4.28 7.29
CA THR A 146 55.01 -3.53 8.27
C THR A 146 55.95 -4.46 9.02
N THR A 147 55.46 -5.61 9.49
CA THR A 147 56.27 -6.61 10.19
C THR A 147 57.39 -7.17 9.29
N GLN A 148 57.13 -7.38 8.01
CA GLN A 148 58.15 -7.83 7.05
C GLN A 148 59.22 -6.75 6.84
N GLN A 149 58.83 -5.48 6.69
CA GLN A 149 59.77 -4.37 6.54
C GLN A 149 60.69 -4.24 7.76
N PHE A 150 60.14 -4.38 8.98
CA PHE A 150 60.95 -4.38 10.20
C PHE A 150 61.95 -5.55 10.22
N ARG A 151 61.53 -6.76 9.88
CA ARG A 151 62.43 -7.92 9.82
C ARG A 151 63.56 -7.75 8.80
N GLU A 152 63.26 -7.17 7.64
CA GLU A 152 64.27 -6.89 6.61
C GLU A 152 65.27 -5.84 7.11
N LEU A 153 64.79 -4.80 7.79
CA LEU A 153 65.63 -3.76 8.38
C LEU A 153 66.53 -4.32 9.48
N ASP A 154 65.99 -5.14 10.39
CA ASP A 154 66.78 -5.84 11.42
C ASP A 154 67.88 -6.71 10.79
N THR A 155 67.54 -7.45 9.74
CA THR A 155 68.52 -8.30 9.03
C THR A 155 69.64 -7.47 8.43
N LYS A 156 69.32 -6.32 7.81
CA LYS A 156 70.32 -5.39 7.25
C LYS A 156 71.22 -4.82 8.35
N ILE A 157 70.66 -4.42 9.49
CA ILE A 157 71.43 -3.91 10.63
C ILE A 157 72.39 -5.00 11.16
N ILE A 158 71.92 -6.23 11.34
CA ILE A 158 72.75 -7.35 11.79
C ILE A 158 73.90 -7.61 10.80
N GLN A 159 73.62 -7.59 9.50
CA GLN A 159 74.63 -7.79 8.47
C GLN A 159 75.69 -6.68 8.48
N GLN A 160 75.26 -5.41 8.58
CA GLN A 160 76.18 -4.27 8.67
C GLN A 160 77.05 -4.34 9.93
N SER A 161 76.49 -4.75 11.08
CA SER A 161 77.25 -4.93 12.32
C SER A 161 78.33 -5.99 12.16
N LYS A 162 78.01 -7.16 11.59
CA LYS A 162 78.98 -8.23 11.32
C LYS A 162 80.09 -7.79 10.37
N GLU A 163 79.74 -7.05 9.32
CA GLU A 163 80.74 -6.53 8.38
C GLU A 163 81.70 -5.55 9.07
N LEU A 164 81.17 -4.68 9.94
CA LEU A 164 81.97 -3.74 10.71
C LEU A 164 82.89 -4.48 11.71
N GLU A 165 82.39 -5.49 12.41
CA GLU A 165 83.18 -6.35 13.31
C GLU A 165 84.33 -7.05 12.57
N ASN A 166 84.05 -7.61 11.38
CA ASN A 166 85.07 -8.25 10.55
C ASN A 166 86.15 -7.25 10.12
N LYS A 167 85.75 -6.04 9.68
CA LYS A 167 86.68 -4.96 9.33
C LYS A 167 87.58 -4.57 10.50
N ILE A 168 87.00 -4.35 11.68
CA ILE A 168 87.75 -4.03 12.91
C ILE A 168 88.74 -5.15 13.24
N THR A 169 88.29 -6.40 13.18
CA THR A 169 89.12 -7.59 13.47
C THR A 169 90.31 -7.66 12.53
N LEU A 170 90.08 -7.54 11.22
CA LEU A 170 91.15 -7.56 10.21
C LEU A 170 92.17 -6.42 10.43
N THR A 171 91.69 -5.19 10.69
CA THR A 171 92.57 -4.06 10.98
C THR A 171 93.40 -4.31 12.25
N SER A 172 92.80 -4.89 13.30
CA SER A 172 93.51 -5.22 14.54
C SER A 172 94.59 -6.29 14.35
N GLU A 173 94.35 -7.28 13.48
CA GLU A 173 95.33 -8.33 13.16
C GLU A 173 96.49 -7.79 12.35
N ILE A 174 96.21 -6.94 11.35
CA ILE A 174 97.24 -6.25 10.56
C ILE A 174 98.11 -5.40 11.49
N LEU A 175 97.51 -4.55 12.33
CA LEU A 175 98.25 -3.73 13.29
C LEU A 175 99.11 -4.57 14.24
N ARG A 176 98.57 -5.68 14.76
CA ARG A 176 99.33 -6.61 15.63
C ARG A 176 100.51 -7.23 14.90
N ARG A 177 100.33 -7.65 13.64
CA ARG A 177 101.40 -8.22 12.81
C ARG A 177 102.48 -7.18 12.53
N ASP A 178 102.09 -5.99 12.12
CA ASP A 178 103.02 -4.90 11.81
C ASP A 178 103.82 -4.49 13.05
N LEU A 179 103.16 -4.44 14.22
CA LEU A 179 103.82 -4.20 15.50
C LEU A 179 104.81 -5.31 15.86
N LYS A 180 104.45 -6.59 15.65
CA LYS A 180 105.37 -7.72 15.85
C LYS A 180 106.59 -7.64 14.92
N ILE A 181 106.39 -7.30 13.65
CA ILE A 181 107.48 -7.12 12.68
C ILE A 181 108.40 -5.97 13.14
N TRP A 182 107.81 -4.85 13.54
CA TRP A 182 108.55 -3.69 14.04
C TRP A 182 109.41 -4.01 15.27
N PHE A 183 108.83 -4.65 16.29
CA PHE A 183 109.57 -5.10 17.47
C PHE A 183 110.66 -6.11 17.13
N GLY A 184 110.38 -7.07 16.25
CA GLY A 184 111.36 -8.06 15.78
C GLY A 184 112.57 -7.40 15.09
N GLY A 185 112.32 -6.43 14.20
CA GLY A 185 113.37 -5.64 13.56
C GLY A 185 114.20 -4.83 14.56
N MET A 186 113.57 -4.25 15.58
CA MET A 186 114.25 -3.52 16.65
C MET A 186 115.16 -4.41 17.50
N LEU A 187 114.73 -5.65 17.78
CA LEU A 187 115.57 -6.63 18.49
C LEU A 187 116.78 -7.07 17.66
N VAL A 188 116.60 -7.38 16.37
CA VAL A 188 117.71 -7.79 15.48
C VAL A 188 118.76 -6.69 15.34
N THR A 189 118.31 -5.45 15.13
CA THR A 189 119.22 -4.30 15.04
C THR A 189 119.94 -4.06 16.37
N GLY A 190 119.25 -4.14 17.50
CA GLY A 190 119.88 -4.07 18.83
C GLY A 190 120.96 -5.14 19.04
N VAL A 191 120.69 -6.40 18.66
CA VAL A 191 121.68 -7.50 18.76
C VAL A 191 122.87 -7.30 17.82
N MET A 192 122.65 -6.85 16.57
CA MET A 192 123.74 -6.54 15.63
C MET A 192 124.68 -5.46 16.18
N VAL A 193 124.12 -4.39 16.75
CA VAL A 193 124.92 -3.32 17.37
C VAL A 193 125.76 -3.86 18.53
N LEU A 194 125.16 -4.67 19.41
CA LEU A 194 125.89 -5.29 20.54
C LEU A 194 127.00 -6.24 20.07
N SER A 195 126.76 -7.06 19.04
CA SER A 195 127.75 -7.96 18.46
C SER A 195 128.92 -7.20 17.81
N GLY A 196 128.62 -6.12 17.08
CA GLY A 196 129.64 -5.23 16.52
C GLY A 196 130.53 -4.60 17.60
N VAL A 197 129.93 -4.11 18.69
CA VAL A 197 130.68 -3.57 19.84
C VAL A 197 131.53 -4.65 20.51
N MET A 198 131.00 -5.85 20.74
CA MET A 198 131.75 -7.01 21.27
C MET A 198 132.96 -7.36 20.41
N THR A 199 132.80 -7.36 19.08
CA THR A 199 133.88 -7.70 18.14
C THR A 199 134.99 -6.64 18.18
N ILE A 200 134.64 -5.36 18.25
CA ILE A 200 135.60 -4.26 18.41
C ILE A 200 136.34 -4.39 19.75
N VAL A 201 135.63 -4.66 20.85
CA VAL A 201 136.23 -4.87 22.17
C VAL A 201 137.17 -6.08 22.17
N ALA A 202 136.78 -7.19 21.56
CA ALA A 202 137.62 -8.38 21.43
C ALA A 202 138.88 -8.12 20.58
N HIS A 203 138.76 -7.35 19.49
CA HIS A 203 139.90 -6.99 18.65
C HIS A 203 140.88 -6.07 19.39
N VAL A 204 140.38 -5.07 20.13
CA VAL A 204 141.20 -4.19 20.97
C VAL A 204 141.88 -4.94 22.11
N ALA A 205 141.26 -5.98 22.67
CA ALA A 205 141.85 -6.81 23.72
C ALA A 205 142.90 -7.82 23.20
N SER A 206 142.99 -8.04 21.89
CA SER A 206 143.93 -8.98 21.25
C SER A 206 145.24 -8.35 20.74
N HIS A 207 145.42 -7.04 21.00
CA HIS A 207 146.64 -6.27 20.74
C HIS A 207 147.28 -5.83 22.06
#